data_AF-A0A7S7M8T5-F1
#
_entry.id   AF-A0A7S7M8T5-F1
#
_cell.length_a   1.000
_cell.length_b   1.000
_cell.length_c   1.000
_cell.angle_alpha   90.00
_cell.angle_beta   90.00
_cell.angle_gamma   90.00
#
_symmetry.space_group_name_H-M   'P 1'
#
loop_
_entity.id
_entity.type
_entity.pdbx_description
1 polymer ?
#
loop_
_entity_poly.entity_id
_entity_poly.type
_entity_poly.pdbx_seq_one_letter_code
_entity_poly.pdbx_strand_id
1 'polypeptide(L)'
;MVRELDPTRAIDATSGWYDQRCGDFLSVHNYFRPLEVYPDDSRARRAFLISEFGGLSRAVSGHCAFASSYGYEQLDDVESYVASVLALLAQIDALEERGLAGFVYTQLSDVEEETNGLVTYDRRVVKLDGMPRSS
;
A
#
# COMPACT_ATOMS: atom_id res chain seq x y z
N MET A 1 11.29 -10.94 -24.75
CA MET A 1 9.87 -10.67 -25.08
C MET A 1 9.41 -9.27 -24.64
N VAL A 2 9.10 -8.97 -23.36
CA VAL A 2 8.55 -7.63 -23.01
C VAL A 2 9.54 -6.48 -23.31
N ARG A 3 10.80 -6.63 -22.91
CA ARG A 3 11.85 -5.61 -23.17
C ARG A 3 12.16 -5.40 -24.67
N GLU A 4 11.87 -6.39 -25.51
CA GLU A 4 12.03 -6.27 -26.96
C GLU A 4 10.93 -5.41 -27.59
N LEU A 5 9.74 -5.36 -26.98
CA LEU A 5 8.63 -4.54 -27.48
C LEU A 5 8.84 -3.05 -27.19
N ASP A 6 9.34 -2.71 -26.00
CA ASP A 6 9.73 -1.35 -25.64
C ASP A 6 10.90 -1.37 -24.65
N PRO A 7 12.15 -1.14 -25.10
CA PRO A 7 13.32 -1.17 -24.24
C PRO A 7 13.44 0.09 -23.35
N THR A 8 12.59 1.10 -23.55
CA THR A 8 12.63 2.37 -22.80
C THR A 8 11.83 2.33 -21.50
N ARG A 9 11.02 1.28 -21.30
CA ARG A 9 10.16 1.13 -20.13
C ARG A 9 10.80 0.24 -19.08
N ALA A 10 10.74 0.70 -17.84
CA ALA A 10 11.07 -0.13 -16.69
C ALA A 10 10.00 -1.22 -16.50
N ILE A 11 10.44 -2.42 -16.15
CA ILE A 11 9.60 -3.60 -16.02
C ILE A 11 9.54 -4.00 -14.55
N ASP A 12 8.36 -3.86 -13.94
CA ASP A 12 8.04 -4.59 -12.72
C ASP A 12 7.49 -5.97 -13.09
N ALA A 13 8.33 -6.99 -12.96
CA ALA A 13 8.01 -8.34 -13.45
C ALA A 13 7.04 -9.10 -12.52
N THR A 14 7.01 -8.74 -11.25
CA THR A 14 6.09 -9.27 -10.25
C THR A 14 5.90 -8.23 -9.16
N SER A 15 4.65 -7.92 -8.82
CA SER A 15 4.32 -7.19 -7.60
C SER A 15 4.04 -8.23 -6.54
N GLY A 16 5.02 -8.49 -5.66
CA GLY A 16 4.89 -9.48 -4.58
C GLY A 16 5.54 -10.84 -4.88
N TRP A 17 4.72 -11.90 -4.94
CA TRP A 17 5.21 -13.29 -4.85
C TRP A 17 6.04 -13.76 -6.07
N TYR A 18 7.04 -14.59 -5.77
CA TYR A 18 7.81 -15.41 -6.73
C TYR A 18 8.62 -14.65 -7.80
N ASP A 19 9.57 -13.83 -7.34
CA ASP A 19 10.49 -13.08 -8.19
C ASP A 19 11.50 -13.96 -8.95
N GLN A 20 11.41 -13.90 -10.28
CA GLN A 20 12.32 -14.60 -11.20
C GLN A 20 13.54 -13.76 -11.61
N ARG A 21 13.72 -12.57 -11.02
CA ARG A 21 14.89 -11.69 -11.20
C ARG A 21 15.07 -11.20 -12.65
N CYS A 22 13.97 -11.03 -13.38
CA CYS A 22 13.96 -10.66 -14.80
C CYS A 22 13.48 -9.23 -15.09
N GLY A 23 13.06 -8.49 -14.05
CA GLY A 23 12.62 -7.08 -14.12
C GLY A 23 13.67 -6.07 -13.65
N ASP A 24 13.30 -4.81 -13.68
CA ASP A 24 14.12 -3.67 -13.22
C ASP A 24 13.90 -3.37 -11.72
N PHE A 25 12.87 -3.97 -11.13
CA PHE A 25 12.49 -3.79 -9.73
C PHE A 25 12.57 -5.09 -8.93
N LEU A 26 12.86 -4.95 -7.64
CA LEU A 26 12.53 -5.93 -6.59
C LEU A 26 11.31 -5.39 -5.87
N SER A 27 10.14 -5.94 -6.15
CA SER A 27 8.84 -5.38 -5.81
C SER A 27 8.07 -6.33 -4.88
N VAL A 28 7.74 -5.87 -3.68
CA VAL A 28 7.18 -6.73 -2.62
C VAL A 28 5.85 -6.23 -2.08
N HIS A 29 5.04 -7.17 -1.61
CA HIS A 29 3.86 -6.91 -0.78
C HIS A 29 4.22 -7.10 0.68
N ASN A 30 3.90 -6.11 1.52
CA ASN A 30 4.17 -6.20 2.95
C ASN A 30 3.02 -5.62 3.79
N TYR A 31 2.24 -6.52 4.38
CA TYR A 31 1.12 -6.21 5.27
C TYR A 31 1.35 -6.60 6.73
N PHE A 32 2.22 -7.58 6.98
CA PHE A 32 2.29 -8.26 8.27
C PHE A 32 3.68 -8.20 8.91
N ARG A 33 4.69 -7.71 8.19
CA ARG A 33 6.08 -7.66 8.66
C ARG A 33 6.51 -6.21 8.85
N PRO A 34 7.52 -5.96 9.69
CA PRO A 34 8.14 -4.64 9.76
C PRO A 34 8.49 -4.11 8.36
N LEU A 35 8.27 -2.81 8.15
CA LEU A 35 8.67 -2.15 6.91
C LEU A 35 10.19 -2.04 6.88
N GLU A 36 10.80 -2.66 5.87
CA GLU A 36 12.24 -2.61 5.66
C GLU A 36 12.60 -2.81 4.18
N VAL A 37 13.81 -2.37 3.83
CA VAL A 37 14.39 -2.60 2.50
C VAL A 37 15.12 -3.93 2.53
N TYR A 38 14.69 -4.87 1.68
CA TYR A 38 15.32 -6.19 1.59
C TYR A 38 16.56 -6.16 0.68
N PRO A 39 17.61 -6.94 0.98
CA PRO A 39 18.72 -7.10 0.06
C PRO A 39 18.27 -7.81 -1.23
N ASP A 40 18.83 -7.37 -2.36
CA ASP A 40 18.64 -8.03 -3.66
C ASP A 40 19.89 -8.81 -4.04
N ASP A 41 19.81 -10.14 -4.02
CA ASP A 41 20.89 -11.06 -4.39
C ASP A 41 21.02 -11.25 -5.92
N SER A 42 20.32 -10.44 -6.72
CA SER A 42 20.44 -10.46 -8.17
C SER A 42 21.81 -9.92 -8.62
N ARG A 43 22.27 -10.34 -9.83
CA ARG A 43 23.57 -9.91 -10.36
C ARG A 43 23.64 -8.40 -10.62
N ALA A 44 22.53 -7.77 -10.96
CA ALA A 44 22.42 -6.35 -11.25
C ALA A 44 21.45 -5.74 -10.26
N ARG A 45 21.90 -4.75 -9.48
CA ARG A 45 21.09 -4.15 -8.42
C ARG A 45 19.84 -3.51 -9.01
N ARG A 46 18.66 -4.00 -8.59
CA ARG A 46 17.36 -3.46 -8.98
C ARG A 46 16.87 -2.41 -7.99
N ALA A 47 15.95 -1.56 -8.44
CA ALA A 47 15.28 -0.61 -7.55
C ALA A 47 14.29 -1.37 -6.64
N PHE A 48 14.36 -1.13 -5.33
CA PHE A 48 13.48 -1.80 -4.36
C PHE A 48 12.17 -1.03 -4.21
N LEU A 49 11.04 -1.73 -4.37
CA LEU A 49 9.70 -1.18 -4.20
C LEU A 49 8.92 -1.98 -3.17
N ILE A 50 8.18 -1.28 -2.32
CA ILE A 50 7.07 -1.87 -1.57
C ILE A 50 5.80 -1.55 -2.35
N SER A 51 5.51 -2.37 -3.36
CA SER A 51 4.42 -2.13 -4.32
C SER A 51 3.04 -2.43 -3.76
N GLU A 52 2.97 -2.95 -2.54
CA GLU A 52 1.71 -3.06 -1.81
C GLU A 52 2.00 -3.08 -0.31
N PHE A 53 1.42 -2.14 0.43
CA PHE A 53 1.42 -2.08 1.89
C PHE A 53 0.20 -1.28 2.36
N GLY A 54 -0.01 -1.19 3.67
CA GLY A 54 -1.18 -0.55 4.24
C GLY A 54 -2.15 -1.60 4.74
N GLY A 55 -3.38 -1.58 4.23
CA GLY A 55 -4.39 -2.57 4.62
C GLY A 55 -5.10 -2.29 5.95
N LEU A 56 -4.87 -1.13 6.56
CA LEU A 56 -5.59 -0.68 7.76
C LEU A 56 -7.08 -0.53 7.43
N SER A 57 -7.94 -1.25 8.13
CA SER A 57 -9.37 -1.34 7.81
C SER A 57 -10.22 -0.44 8.71
N ARG A 58 -11.17 0.26 8.10
CA ARG A 58 -12.20 1.02 8.80
C ARG A 58 -13.47 1.08 7.97
N ALA A 59 -14.51 0.40 8.43
CA ALA A 59 -15.84 0.48 7.84
C ALA A 59 -16.52 1.81 8.19
N VAL A 60 -17.25 2.40 7.23
CA VAL A 60 -18.08 3.59 7.46
C VAL A 60 -19.53 3.20 7.26
N SER A 61 -20.33 3.30 8.33
CA SER A 61 -21.74 2.94 8.31
C SER A 61 -22.49 3.68 7.20
N GLY A 62 -23.31 2.94 6.42
CA GLY A 62 -24.04 3.48 5.27
C GLY A 62 -23.22 3.60 3.98
N HIS A 63 -21.91 3.31 4.01
CA HIS A 63 -21.01 3.42 2.87
C HIS A 63 -20.22 2.13 2.56
N CYS A 64 -20.69 0.98 3.07
CA CYS A 64 -20.14 -0.34 2.80
C CYS A 64 -20.96 -1.08 1.73
N ALA A 65 -20.33 -1.97 0.96
CA ALA A 65 -21.04 -2.83 -0.01
C ALA A 65 -21.93 -3.88 0.68
N PHE A 66 -21.48 -4.38 1.83
CA PHE A 66 -22.16 -5.40 2.64
C PHE A 66 -22.37 -4.92 4.07
N ALA A 67 -23.35 -5.52 4.76
CA ALA A 67 -23.63 -5.22 6.18
C ALA A 67 -22.54 -5.75 7.13
N SER A 68 -21.75 -6.73 6.69
CA SER A 68 -20.56 -7.24 7.38
C SER A 68 -19.32 -6.87 6.58
N SER A 69 -18.37 -6.18 7.21
CA SER A 69 -17.05 -5.87 6.63
C SER A 69 -16.01 -6.87 7.12
N TYR A 70 -15.16 -7.37 6.22
CA TYR A 70 -13.98 -8.16 6.58
C TYR A 70 -12.76 -7.24 6.65
N GLY A 71 -11.94 -7.37 7.70
CA GLY A 71 -10.75 -6.55 7.90
C GLY A 71 -9.87 -7.13 9.01
N TYR A 72 -8.55 -7.14 8.80
CA TYR A 72 -7.60 -7.76 9.73
C TYR A 72 -7.38 -6.96 11.02
N GLU A 73 -7.73 -5.67 11.01
CA GLU A 73 -7.70 -4.79 12.18
C GLU A 73 -8.76 -3.70 11.95
N GLN A 74 -9.87 -3.76 12.68
CA GLN A 74 -10.98 -2.82 12.51
C GLN A 74 -10.80 -1.67 13.51
N LEU A 75 -10.37 -0.51 13.02
CA LEU A 75 -10.28 0.71 13.81
C LEU A 75 -11.61 1.45 13.69
N ASP A 76 -12.50 1.29 14.68
CA ASP A 76 -13.78 1.98 14.69
C ASP A 76 -13.64 3.49 14.96
N ASP A 77 -12.58 3.88 15.67
CA ASP A 77 -12.26 5.27 15.99
C ASP A 77 -11.56 5.98 14.82
N VAL A 78 -12.11 7.14 14.42
CA VAL A 78 -11.60 7.95 13.31
C VAL A 78 -10.21 8.48 13.61
N GLU A 79 -9.99 9.00 14.81
CA GLU A 79 -8.72 9.62 15.19
C GLU A 79 -7.60 8.58 15.20
N SER A 80 -7.84 7.42 15.79
CA SER A 80 -6.93 6.29 15.81
C SER A 80 -6.64 5.75 14.41
N TYR A 81 -7.65 5.63 13.55
CA TYR A 81 -7.46 5.24 12.15
C TYR A 81 -6.54 6.22 11.41
N VAL A 82 -6.82 7.52 11.49
CA VAL A 82 -6.00 8.53 10.82
C VAL A 82 -4.57 8.54 11.38
N ALA A 83 -4.42 8.49 12.70
CA ALA A 83 -3.11 8.43 13.34
C ALA A 83 -2.30 7.21 12.87
N SER A 84 -2.93 6.03 12.79
CA SER A 84 -2.27 4.81 12.33
C SER A 84 -1.87 4.87 10.85
N VAL A 85 -2.72 5.41 9.98
CA VAL A 85 -2.39 5.60 8.55
C VAL A 85 -1.21 6.55 8.41
N LEU A 86 -1.23 7.70 9.09
CA LEU A 86 -0.15 8.69 9.04
C LEU A 86 1.16 8.14 9.62
N ALA A 87 1.10 7.40 10.72
CA ALA A 87 2.27 6.77 11.32
C ALA A 87 2.88 5.72 10.38
N LEU A 88 2.06 4.97 9.65
CA LEU A 88 2.53 3.99 8.67
C LEU A 88 3.16 4.66 7.44
N LEU A 89 2.57 5.75 6.95
CA LEU A 89 3.13 6.57 5.87
C LEU A 89 4.49 7.16 6.27
N ALA A 90 4.60 7.71 7.48
CA ALA A 90 5.88 8.24 7.98
C ALA A 90 6.95 7.14 8.12
N GLN A 91 6.58 5.92 8.51
CA GLN A 91 7.51 4.79 8.59
C GLN A 91 8.05 4.39 7.22
N ILE A 92 7.19 4.33 6.19
CA ILE A 92 7.63 3.96 4.85
C ILE A 92 8.46 5.07 4.19
N ASP A 93 8.09 6.34 4.40
CA ASP A 93 8.85 7.49 3.91
C ASP A 93 10.29 7.48 4.46
N ALA A 94 10.46 7.15 5.75
CA ALA A 94 11.79 7.05 6.38
C ALA A 94 12.70 5.95 5.77
N LEU A 95 12.16 5.03 4.97
CA LEU A 95 12.96 4.01 4.29
C LEU A 95 13.64 4.53 3.01
N GLU A 96 13.31 5.73 2.53
CA GLU A 96 13.99 6.35 1.39
C GLU A 96 15.51 6.39 1.61
N GLU A 97 15.95 6.83 2.79
CA GLU A 97 17.37 6.87 3.18
C GLU A 97 18.04 5.49 3.21
N ARG A 98 17.23 4.42 3.30
CA ARG A 98 17.68 3.02 3.32
C ARG A 98 17.64 2.34 1.95
N GLY A 99 17.26 3.08 0.91
CA GLY A 99 17.24 2.61 -0.48
C GLY A 99 15.87 2.15 -0.99
N LEU A 100 14.77 2.55 -0.35
CA LEU A 100 13.43 2.41 -0.91
C LEU A 100 13.30 3.35 -2.11
N ALA A 101 12.97 2.81 -3.29
CA ALA A 101 12.80 3.60 -4.51
C ALA A 101 11.36 4.09 -4.72
N GLY A 102 10.40 3.54 -3.97
CA GLY A 102 9.00 3.92 -4.03
C GLY A 102 8.09 2.93 -3.33
N PHE A 103 6.85 3.35 -3.11
CA PHE A 103 5.82 2.53 -2.49
C PHE A 103 4.43 2.79 -3.07
N VAL A 104 3.50 1.87 -2.84
CA VAL A 104 2.08 2.01 -3.21
C VAL A 104 1.20 1.59 -2.05
N TYR A 105 0.39 2.54 -1.54
CA TYR A 105 -0.57 2.26 -0.48
C TYR A 105 -1.79 1.55 -1.05
N THR A 106 -2.11 0.36 -0.53
CA THR A 106 -3.40 -0.29 -0.75
C THR A 106 -4.40 0.19 0.31
N GLN A 107 -5.55 0.72 -0.06
CA GLN A 107 -6.01 1.02 -1.43
C GLN A 107 -6.74 2.36 -1.49
N LEU A 108 -7.02 2.84 -2.71
CA LEU A 108 -7.68 4.13 -2.89
C LEU A 108 -9.10 4.13 -2.33
N SER A 109 -9.90 3.11 -2.66
CA SER A 109 -11.29 3.00 -2.22
C SER A 109 -11.57 1.60 -1.69
N ASP A 110 -12.57 1.47 -0.82
CA ASP A 110 -13.08 0.15 -0.43
C ASP A 110 -13.56 -0.63 -1.65
N VAL A 111 -13.37 -1.94 -1.62
CA VAL A 111 -13.80 -2.88 -2.66
C VAL A 111 -14.50 -4.05 -1.99
N GLU A 112 -15.77 -4.24 -2.32
CA GLU A 112 -16.59 -5.35 -1.80
C GLU A 112 -16.53 -5.44 -0.27
N GLU A 113 -15.92 -6.49 0.27
CA GLU A 113 -15.81 -6.76 1.72
C GLU A 113 -14.59 -6.06 2.34
N GLU A 114 -13.64 -5.60 1.53
CA GLU A 114 -12.40 -4.95 1.94
C GLU A 114 -12.64 -3.47 2.28
N THR A 115 -12.49 -3.14 3.56
CA THR A 115 -12.73 -1.79 4.10
C THR A 115 -11.47 -1.00 4.42
N ASN A 116 -10.36 -1.36 3.78
CA ASN A 116 -9.04 -0.75 3.93
C ASN A 116 -8.75 0.37 2.89
N GLY A 117 -9.76 0.82 2.16
CA GLY A 117 -9.64 1.97 1.27
C GLY A 117 -9.56 3.29 2.03
N LEU A 118 -8.81 4.25 1.48
CA LEU A 118 -8.78 5.64 1.98
C LEU A 118 -10.09 6.41 1.72
N VAL A 119 -10.89 5.93 0.77
CA VAL A 119 -12.23 6.44 0.45
C VAL A 119 -13.23 5.29 0.56
N THR A 120 -14.47 5.59 0.95
CA THR A 120 -15.53 4.58 1.04
C THR A 120 -15.87 3.93 -0.29
N TYR A 121 -16.59 2.80 -0.24
CA TYR A 121 -16.98 2.00 -1.40
C TYR A 121 -17.71 2.83 -2.47
N ASP A 122 -18.64 3.68 -2.03
CA ASP A 122 -19.41 4.60 -2.89
C ASP A 122 -18.63 5.87 -3.29
N ARG A 123 -17.39 6.01 -2.85
CA ARG A 123 -16.47 7.14 -3.08
C ARG A 123 -17.01 8.49 -2.58
N ARG A 124 -17.91 8.48 -1.60
CA ARG A 124 -18.53 9.71 -1.06
C ARG A 124 -17.84 10.26 0.17
N VAL A 125 -17.10 9.43 0.91
CA VAL A 125 -16.42 9.83 2.15
C VAL A 125 -14.94 9.49 2.06
N VAL A 126 -14.11 10.52 2.17
CA VAL A 126 -12.66 10.37 2.39
C VAL A 126 -12.45 10.08 3.88
N LYS A 127 -11.90 8.91 4.21
CA LYS A 127 -11.79 8.44 5.59
C LYS A 127 -10.72 9.20 6.40
N LEU A 128 -9.85 9.95 5.72
CA LEU A 128 -8.82 10.80 6.32
C LEU A 128 -9.30 12.21 6.66
N ASP A 129 -10.44 12.66 6.12
CA ASP A 129 -10.94 14.04 6.28
C ASP A 129 -11.56 14.32 7.67
N GLY A 130 -11.62 13.32 8.55
CA GLY A 130 -12.20 13.45 9.89
C GLY A 130 -11.37 14.26 10.89
N MET A 131 -10.17 14.70 10.53
CA MET A 131 -9.32 15.53 11.39
C MET A 131 -9.83 16.97 11.43
N PRO A 132 -9.92 17.61 12.61
CA PRO A 132 -10.05 19.06 12.66
C PRO A 132 -8.84 19.66 11.94
N ARG A 133 -9.09 20.47 10.90
CA ARG A 133 -8.02 21.23 10.25
C ARG A 133 -7.39 22.12 11.31
N SER A 134 -6.09 21.97 11.54
CA SER A 134 -5.33 22.93 12.32
C SER A 134 -5.48 24.30 11.65
N SER A 135 -6.09 25.23 12.40
CA SER A 135 -6.21 26.64 12.07
C SER A 135 -4.87 27.34 12.07
#